data_AF-A0A847SHX4-F1
#
_entry.id   AF-A0A847SHX4-F1
#
_cell.length_a   1.000
_cell.length_b   1.000
_cell.length_c   1.000
_cell.angle_alpha   90.00
_cell.angle_beta   90.00
_cell.angle_gamma   90.00
#
_symmetry.space_group_name_H-M   'P 1'
#
loop_
_entity.id
_entity.type
_entity.pdbx_description
1 polymer ?
#
loop_
_entity_poly.entity_id
_entity_poly.type
_entity_poly.pdbx_seq_one_letter_code
_entity_poly.pdbx_strand_id
1 'polypeptide(L)'
;MGKHLHHLMPCCKDVTMLAEKRLQQEPLTWIQRMGLKFHLLMCVYCRRYVKQIAIIHRQLEKYRETAFAAPDEQVKQQWEVLIATYLKNNAGNL
;
A
#
# COMPACT_ATOMS: atom_id res chain seq x y z
N MET A 1 -17.20 -27.82 -16.00
CA MET A 1 -15.73 -27.79 -16.22
C MET A 1 -15.35 -26.38 -16.65
N GLY A 2 -14.49 -25.65 -15.93
CA GLY A 2 -14.14 -24.27 -16.37
C GLY A 2 -13.40 -23.36 -15.38
N LYS A 3 -13.25 -23.74 -14.10
CA LYS A 3 -12.61 -22.86 -13.09
C LYS A 3 -11.07 -22.81 -13.19
N HIS A 4 -10.44 -23.77 -13.87
CA HIS A 4 -8.97 -23.85 -13.95
C HIS A 4 -8.38 -23.06 -15.13
N LEU A 5 -9.12 -22.87 -16.23
CA LEU A 5 -8.59 -22.20 -17.43
C LEU A 5 -8.29 -20.71 -17.16
N HIS A 6 -9.17 -20.06 -16.39
CA HIS A 6 -9.00 -18.67 -15.95
C HIS A 6 -7.77 -18.45 -15.07
N HIS A 7 -7.25 -19.50 -14.42
CA HIS A 7 -6.02 -19.39 -13.61
C HIS A 7 -4.75 -19.57 -14.45
N LEU A 8 -4.84 -20.31 -15.56
CA LEU A 8 -3.71 -20.57 -16.45
C LEU A 8 -3.47 -19.43 -17.45
N MET A 9 -4.56 -18.82 -17.95
CA MET A 9 -4.52 -17.65 -18.83
C MET A 9 -5.52 -16.59 -18.35
N PRO A 10 -5.20 -15.85 -17.27
CA PRO A 10 -6.08 -14.83 -16.73
C PRO A 10 -6.28 -13.68 -17.71
N CYS A 11 -7.44 -13.04 -17.67
CA CYS A 11 -7.68 -11.82 -18.43
C CYS A 11 -6.97 -10.62 -17.76
N CYS A 12 -6.89 -9.48 -18.45
CA CYS A 12 -6.23 -8.29 -17.91
C CYS A 12 -6.77 -7.87 -16.54
N LYS A 13 -8.09 -7.98 -16.32
CA LYS A 13 -8.75 -7.68 -15.04
C LYS A 13 -8.30 -8.62 -13.92
N ASP A 14 -8.22 -9.91 -14.20
CA ASP A 14 -7.76 -10.89 -13.21
C ASP A 14 -6.28 -10.68 -12.89
N VAL A 15 -5.48 -10.27 -13.89
CA VAL A 15 -4.06 -9.97 -13.73
C VAL A 15 -3.82 -8.76 -12.83
N THR A 16 -4.60 -7.69 -12.97
CA THR A 16 -4.49 -6.54 -12.07
C THR A 16 -4.85 -6.93 -10.64
N MET A 17 -5.92 -7.71 -10.45
CA MET A 17 -6.29 -8.22 -9.12
C MET A 17 -5.23 -9.14 -8.51
N LEU A 18 -4.66 -10.07 -9.30
CA LEU A 18 -3.58 -10.96 -8.84
C LEU A 18 -2.31 -10.17 -8.49
N ALA A 19 -2.02 -9.08 -9.21
CA ALA A 19 -0.89 -8.21 -8.92
C ALA A 19 -1.07 -7.45 -7.59
N GLU A 20 -2.26 -6.89 -7.34
CA GLU A 20 -2.59 -6.25 -6.05
C GLU A 20 -2.54 -7.26 -4.90
N LYS A 21 -3.15 -8.43 -5.08
CA LYS A 21 -3.11 -9.54 -4.12
C LYS A 21 -1.67 -9.92 -3.74
N ARG A 22 -0.77 -9.96 -4.74
CA ARG A 22 0.66 -10.24 -4.51
C ARG A 22 1.34 -9.14 -3.68
N LEU A 23 0.97 -7.88 -3.88
CA LEU A 23 1.54 -6.73 -3.16
C LEU A 23 1.05 -6.65 -1.72
N GLN A 24 -0.18 -7.08 -1.46
CA GLN A 24 -0.75 -7.22 -0.11
C GLN A 24 -0.22 -8.46 0.64
N GLN A 25 0.81 -9.13 0.11
CA GLN A 25 1.43 -10.34 0.68
C GLN A 25 0.49 -11.53 0.84
N GLU A 26 -0.66 -11.53 0.16
CA GLU A 26 -1.53 -12.69 0.17
C GLU A 26 -0.94 -13.85 -0.64
N PRO A 27 -1.15 -15.11 -0.20
CA PRO A 27 -0.61 -16.26 -0.92
C PRO A 27 -1.30 -16.42 -2.29
N LEU A 28 -0.50 -16.39 -3.35
CA LEU A 28 -0.92 -16.86 -4.68
C LEU A 28 -0.60 -18.34 -4.84
N THR A 29 -1.54 -19.07 -5.44
CA THR A 29 -1.30 -20.45 -5.87
C THR A 29 -0.25 -20.51 -6.99
N TRP A 30 0.45 -21.63 -7.11
CA TRP A 30 1.47 -21.83 -8.15
C TRP A 30 0.92 -21.61 -9.57
N ILE A 31 -0.31 -22.04 -9.85
CA ILE A 31 -0.97 -21.86 -11.14
C ILE A 31 -1.18 -20.37 -11.43
N GLN A 32 -1.68 -19.61 -10.46
CA GLN A 32 -1.88 -18.16 -10.61
C GLN A 32 -0.57 -17.42 -10.83
N ARG A 33 0.53 -17.84 -10.19
CA ARG A 33 1.86 -17.27 -10.42
C ARG A 33 2.33 -17.51 -11.86
N MET A 34 2.10 -18.70 -12.40
CA MET A 34 2.45 -19.04 -13.78
C MET A 34 1.60 -18.28 -14.79
N GLY A 35 0.27 -18.24 -14.59
CA GLY A 35 -0.64 -17.49 -15.46
C GLY A 35 -0.35 -16.00 -15.47
N LEU A 36 -0.04 -15.42 -14.31
CA LEU A 36 0.40 -14.02 -14.19
C LEU A 36 1.70 -13.79 -14.97
N LYS A 37 2.74 -14.63 -14.80
CA LYS A 37 4.00 -14.50 -15.55
C LYS A 37 3.75 -14.55 -17.06
N PHE A 38 2.97 -15.53 -17.52
CA PHE A 38 2.66 -15.70 -18.93
C PHE A 38 1.92 -14.48 -19.51
N HIS A 39 0.88 -14.00 -18.83
CA HIS A 39 0.15 -12.83 -19.29
C HIS A 39 1.03 -11.57 -19.36
N LEU A 40 1.92 -11.37 -18.38
CA LEU A 40 2.85 -10.24 -18.39
C LEU A 40 3.88 -10.33 -19.52
N LEU A 41 4.19 -11.53 -20.04
CA LEU A 41 5.04 -11.70 -21.21
C LEU A 41 4.35 -11.16 -22.48
N MET A 42 3.07 -11.44 -22.66
CA MET A 42 2.30 -11.08 -23.87
C MET A 42 1.62 -9.70 -23.82
N CYS A 43 1.29 -9.19 -22.64
CA CYS A 43 0.53 -7.93 -22.49
C CYS A 43 1.41 -6.81 -21.93
N VAL A 44 1.75 -5.85 -22.79
CA VAL A 44 2.56 -4.67 -22.42
C VAL A 44 1.84 -3.78 -21.40
N TYR A 45 0.52 -3.66 -21.46
CA TYR A 45 -0.27 -2.81 -20.57
C TYR A 45 -0.25 -3.34 -19.13
N CYS A 46 -0.51 -4.64 -18.94
CA CYS A 46 -0.42 -5.26 -17.62
C CYS A 46 1.01 -5.20 -17.08
N ARG A 47 2.04 -5.35 -17.92
CA ARG A 47 3.44 -5.17 -17.50
C ARG A 47 3.73 -3.75 -17.00
N ARG A 48 3.22 -2.73 -17.70
CA ARG A 48 3.35 -1.32 -17.27
C ARG A 48 2.61 -1.06 -15.98
N TYR A 49 1.36 -1.54 -15.87
CA TYR A 49 0.56 -1.42 -14.65
C TYR A 49 1.28 -2.04 -13.45
N VAL A 50 1.75 -3.29 -13.55
CA VAL A 50 2.45 -3.98 -12.45
C VAL A 50 3.69 -3.21 -12.00
N LYS A 51 4.43 -2.59 -12.93
CA LYS A 51 5.57 -1.73 -12.59
C LYS A 51 5.14 -0.47 -11.84
N GLN A 52 4.07 0.20 -12.29
CA GLN A 52 3.57 1.43 -11.65
C GLN A 52 3.11 1.17 -10.22
N ILE A 53 2.27 0.15 -10.02
CA ILE A 53 1.72 -0.16 -8.69
C ILE A 53 2.82 -0.60 -7.72
N ALA A 54 3.86 -1.31 -8.18
CA ALA A 54 5.02 -1.66 -7.36
C ALA A 54 5.82 -0.43 -6.89
N ILE A 55 5.95 0.60 -7.73
CA ILE A 55 6.59 1.87 -7.35
C ILE A 55 5.76 2.59 -6.29
N ILE A 56 4.44 2.68 -6.50
CA ILE A 56 3.52 3.31 -5.55
C ILE A 56 3.60 2.62 -4.18
N HIS A 57 3.50 1.30 -4.14
CA HIS A 57 3.60 0.55 -2.88
C HIS A 57 4.96 0.74 -2.19
N ARG A 58 6.06 0.73 -2.94
CA ARG A 58 7.40 0.95 -2.37
C ARG A 58 7.54 2.35 -1.76
N GLN A 59 6.98 3.37 -2.42
CA GLN A 59 6.96 4.72 -1.88
C GLN A 59 6.09 4.77 -0.63
N LEU A 60 4.89 4.19 -0.68
CA LEU A 60 3.97 4.17 0.44
C LEU A 60 4.57 3.49 1.68
N GLU A 61 5.30 2.39 1.52
CA GLU A 61 5.96 1.72 2.66
C GLU A 61 6.99 2.64 3.32
N LYS A 62 7.81 3.34 2.53
CA LYS A 62 8.79 4.33 3.04
C LYS A 62 8.10 5.50 3.73
N TYR A 63 6.99 5.98 3.18
CA TYR A 63 6.18 7.01 3.81
C TYR A 63 5.54 6.52 5.11
N ARG A 64 5.12 5.25 5.18
CA ARG A 64 4.51 4.70 6.39
C ARG A 64 5.51 4.62 7.55
N GLU A 65 6.75 4.21 7.26
CA GLU A 65 7.85 4.20 8.24
C GLU A 65 8.18 5.60 8.78
N THR A 66 8.00 6.65 7.98
CA THR A 66 8.36 8.03 8.34
C THR A 66 7.19 8.86 8.90
N ALA A 67 5.97 8.68 8.38
CA ALA A 67 4.81 9.48 8.72
C ALA A 67 4.05 9.01 9.97
N PHE A 68 4.19 7.73 10.34
CA PHE A 68 3.60 7.16 11.57
C PHE A 68 4.64 6.79 12.63
N ALA A 69 5.90 7.19 12.44
CA ALA A 69 6.82 7.24 13.55
C ALA A 69 6.18 8.12 14.64
N ALA A 70 6.20 7.66 15.90
CA ALA A 70 5.72 8.46 17.01
C ALA A 70 6.35 9.86 16.91
N PRO A 71 5.57 10.94 17.14
CA PRO A 71 6.14 12.28 17.16
C PRO A 71 7.39 12.26 18.02
N ASP A 72 8.48 12.88 17.53
CA ASP A 72 9.69 12.94 18.33
C ASP A 72 9.39 13.58 19.71
N GLU A 73 10.19 13.24 20.71
CA GLU A 73 9.98 13.70 22.08
C GLU A 73 9.93 15.24 22.16
N GLN A 74 10.58 15.94 21.23
CA GLN A 74 10.59 17.39 21.15
C GLN A 74 9.23 17.95 20.68
N VAL A 75 8.56 17.33 19.70
CA VAL A 75 7.20 17.70 19.28
C VAL A 75 6.23 17.52 20.44
N LYS A 76 6.32 16.41 21.19
CA LYS A 76 5.47 16.19 22.36
C LYS A 76 5.63 17.29 23.42
N GLN A 77 6.87 17.63 23.76
CA GLN A 77 7.17 18.69 24.72
C GLN A 77 6.65 20.06 24.25
N GLN A 78 6.79 20.37 22.96
CA GLN A 78 6.25 21.60 22.38
C GLN A 78 4.72 21.69 22.53
N TRP A 79 4.01 20.59 22.29
CA TRP A 79 2.55 20.53 22.47
C TRP A 79 2.13 20.71 23.92
N GLU A 80 2.82 20.08 24.88
CA GLU A 80 2.52 20.23 26.31
C GLU A 80 2.68 21.69 26.76
N VAL A 81 3.74 22.37 26.32
CA VAL A 81 3.97 23.80 26.62
C VAL A 81 2.87 24.68 26.01
N LEU A 82 2.47 24.42 24.76
CA LEU A 82 1.41 25.17 24.09
C LEU A 82 0.06 24.99 24.79
N ILE A 83 -0.29 23.76 25.16
CA ILE A 83 -1.53 23.45 25.90
C ILE A 83 -1.51 24.13 27.27
N ALA A 84 -0.41 24.02 28.02
CA ALA A 84 -0.26 24.67 29.32
C ALA A 84 -0.40 26.20 29.21
N THR A 85 0.20 26.80 28.18
CA THR A 85 0.12 28.24 27.91
C THR A 85 -1.30 28.67 27.54
N TYR A 86 -1.98 27.91 26.68
CA TYR A 86 -3.36 28.18 26.29
C TYR A 86 -4.32 28.09 27.47
N LEU A 87 -4.18 27.06 28.31
CA LEU A 87 -4.98 26.89 29.51
C LEU A 87 -4.73 28.02 30.51
N LYS A 88 -3.46 28.41 30.73
CA LYS A 88 -3.12 29.52 31.64
C LYS A 88 -3.72 30.86 31.17
N ASN A 89 -3.70 31.13 29.88
CA ASN A 89 -4.21 32.37 29.32
C ASN A 89 -5.76 32.42 29.27
N ASN A 90 -6.42 31.27 29.21
CA ASN A 90 -7.88 31.17 29.19
C ASN A 90 -8.51 30.83 30.56
N ALA A 91 -7.70 30.49 31.57
CA ALA A 91 -8.17 30.25 32.93
C ALA A 91 -8.71 31.51 33.64
N GLY A 92 -8.50 32.70 33.08
CA GLY A 92 -9.11 33.95 33.55
C GLY A 92 -10.45 34.30 32.90
N ASN A 93 -11.01 33.41 32.06
CA ASN A 93 -12.22 33.66 31.25
C ASN A 93 -13.35 32.63 31.52
N LEU A 94 -13.33 32.01 32.70
CA LEU A 94 -14.37 31.13 33.26
C LEU A 94 -14.90 31.70 34.56
#